data_AF-A0A920TTS5-F1
#
_entry.id   AF-A0A920TTS5-F1
#
_cell.length_a   1.000
_cell.length_b   1.000
_cell.length_c   1.000
_cell.angle_alpha   90.00
_cell.angle_beta   90.00
_cell.angle_gamma   90.00
#
_symmetry.space_group_name_H-M   'P 1'
#
loop_
_entity.id
_entity.type
_entity.pdbx_description
1 polymer ?
#
loop_
_entity_poly.entity_id
_entity_poly.type
_entity_poly.pdbx_seq_one_letter_code
_entity_poly.pdbx_strand_id
1 'polypeptide(L)'
;MNVQEEFQTFVIDYFCSEYQHGRTPHPCIACNDKIKFNFLANRAKALDASYVATGHYARIERGLDRLELKKGIDDSKDQSYVLFRYGTKRSQPYIDAYRWIYKK
;
A
#
# COMPACT_ATOMS: atom_id res chain seq x y z
N MET A 1 -18.12 -4.12 1.27
CA MET A 1 -17.17 -4.50 0.21
C MET A 1 -16.48 -5.76 0.66
N ASN A 2 -16.43 -6.79 -0.19
CA ASN A 2 -15.72 -8.03 0.07
C ASN A 2 -14.54 -8.10 -0.90
N VAL A 3 -13.34 -8.40 -0.41
CA VAL A 3 -12.09 -8.54 -1.18
C VAL A 3 -11.41 -9.89 -0.93
N GLN A 4 -12.18 -10.87 -0.45
CA GLN A 4 -11.67 -12.16 -0.03
C GLN A 4 -11.05 -12.95 -1.19
N GLU A 5 -11.62 -12.85 -2.40
CA GLU A 5 -11.10 -13.54 -3.59
C GLU A 5 -9.76 -12.96 -4.03
N GLU A 6 -9.64 -11.63 -4.10
CA GLU A 6 -8.39 -10.96 -4.41
C GLU A 6 -7.34 -11.21 -3.33
N PHE A 7 -7.74 -11.19 -2.05
CA PHE A 7 -6.84 -11.47 -0.94
C PHE A 7 -6.32 -12.91 -0.99
N GLN A 8 -7.21 -13.88 -1.25
CA GLN A 8 -6.82 -15.28 -1.42
C GLN A 8 -5.79 -15.41 -2.54
N THR A 9 -6.10 -14.88 -3.71
CA THR A 9 -5.27 -15.00 -4.92
C THR A 9 -3.92 -14.30 -4.78
N PHE A 10 -3.93 -13.03 -4.35
CA PHE A 10 -2.74 -12.18 -4.42
C PHE A 10 -1.89 -12.21 -3.15
N VAL A 11 -2.44 -12.67 -2.02
CA VAL A 11 -1.73 -12.71 -0.74
C VAL A 11 -1.52 -14.13 -0.27
N ILE A 12 -2.59 -14.93 -0.14
CA ILE A 12 -2.49 -16.27 0.44
C ILE A 12 -1.83 -17.26 -0.51
N ASP A 13 -2.28 -17.34 -1.77
CA ASP A 13 -1.73 -18.29 -2.74
C ASP A 13 -0.26 -17.98 -3.05
N TYR A 14 0.08 -16.69 -3.16
CA TYR A 14 1.46 -16.22 -3.23
C TYR A 14 2.27 -16.68 -2.01
N PHE A 15 1.80 -16.41 -0.80
CA PHE A 15 2.50 -16.78 0.43
C PHE A 15 2.76 -18.29 0.50
N CYS A 16 1.73 -19.11 0.29
CA CYS A 16 1.85 -20.56 0.31
C CYS A 16 2.83 -21.07 -0.75
N SER A 17 2.75 -20.54 -1.98
CA SER A 17 3.66 -20.92 -3.06
C SER A 17 5.11 -20.59 -2.73
N GLU A 18 5.41 -19.41 -2.21
CA GLU A 18 6.78 -19.03 -1.85
C GLU A 18 7.37 -19.94 -0.76
N TYR A 19 6.57 -20.32 0.24
CA TYR A 19 6.97 -21.29 1.25
C TYR A 19 7.24 -22.68 0.65
N GLN A 20 6.41 -23.14 -0.30
CA GLN A 20 6.66 -24.41 -1.01
C GLN A 20 8.00 -24.41 -1.76
N HIS A 21 8.49 -23.24 -2.17
CA HIS A 21 9.80 -23.09 -2.80
C HIS A 21 10.93 -22.81 -1.80
N GLY A 22 10.71 -22.96 -0.49
CA GLY A 22 11.71 -22.73 0.55
C GLY A 22 12.11 -21.25 0.73
N ARG A 23 11.29 -20.31 0.25
CA ARG A 23 11.51 -18.87 0.43
C ARG A 23 10.73 -18.38 1.66
N THR A 24 11.15 -17.22 2.19
CA THR A 24 10.42 -16.50 3.25
C THR A 24 9.71 -15.29 2.64
N PRO A 25 8.43 -15.41 2.23
CA PRO A 25 7.67 -14.31 1.66
C PRO A 25 7.27 -13.26 2.70
N HIS A 26 7.05 -12.04 2.24
CA HIS A 26 6.49 -10.97 3.06
C HIS A 26 5.08 -10.58 2.55
N PRO A 27 4.01 -11.16 3.11
CA PRO A 27 2.65 -11.03 2.57
C PRO A 27 2.10 -9.59 2.67
N CYS A 28 2.52 -8.81 3.67
CA CYS A 28 2.10 -7.41 3.82
C CYS A 28 2.53 -6.53 2.63
N ILE A 29 3.71 -6.80 2.05
CA ILE A 29 4.18 -6.10 0.84
C ILE A 29 3.26 -6.41 -0.34
N ALA A 30 2.89 -7.68 -0.52
CA ALA A 30 1.97 -8.09 -1.59
C ALA A 30 0.56 -7.49 -1.39
N CYS A 31 0.05 -7.50 -0.17
CA CYS A 31 -1.25 -6.92 0.18
C CYS A 31 -1.29 -5.40 -0.09
N ASN A 32 -0.25 -4.66 0.31
CA ASN A 32 -0.20 -3.23 0.06
C ASN A 32 -0.17 -2.92 -1.46
N ASP A 33 0.63 -3.66 -2.24
CA ASP A 33 0.72 -3.50 -3.69
C ASP A 33 -0.59 -3.86 -4.42
N LYS A 34 -1.15 -5.04 -4.14
CA LYS A 34 -2.24 -5.62 -4.94
C LYS A 34 -3.63 -5.26 -4.44
N ILE A 35 -3.79 -5.12 -3.13
CA ILE A 35 -5.11 -4.87 -2.52
C ILE A 35 -5.25 -3.38 -2.21
N LYS A 36 -4.33 -2.81 -1.42
CA LYS A 36 -4.51 -1.43 -0.94
C LYS A 36 -4.28 -0.39 -2.04
N PHE A 37 -3.15 -0.44 -2.74
CA PHE A 37 -2.82 0.57 -3.74
C PHE A 37 -3.59 0.42 -5.05
N ASN A 38 -4.02 -0.81 -5.38
CA ASN A 38 -4.76 -1.06 -6.62
C ASN A 38 -6.27 -1.16 -6.38
N PHE A 39 -6.72 -2.19 -5.66
CA PHE A 39 -8.16 -2.44 -5.48
C PHE A 39 -8.88 -1.29 -4.75
N LEU A 40 -8.37 -0.84 -3.59
CA LEU A 40 -9.02 0.25 -2.84
C LEU A 40 -8.98 1.58 -3.62
N ALA A 41 -7.89 1.88 -4.33
CA ALA A 41 -7.80 3.08 -5.16
C ALA A 41 -8.82 3.06 -6.31
N ASN A 42 -8.97 1.92 -6.99
CA ASN A 42 -9.97 1.75 -8.05
C ASN A 42 -11.39 1.88 -7.51
N ARG A 43 -11.67 1.36 -6.32
CA ARG A 43 -12.98 1.58 -5.69
C ARG A 43 -13.18 3.04 -5.32
N ALA A 44 -12.21 3.69 -4.69
CA ALA A 44 -12.33 5.09 -4.32
C ALA A 44 -12.70 5.95 -5.53
N LYS A 45 -12.07 5.68 -6.69
CA LYS A 45 -12.44 6.28 -7.97
C LYS A 45 -13.88 5.97 -8.38
N ALA A 46 -14.34 4.72 -8.25
CA ALA A 46 -15.72 4.34 -8.54
C ALA A 46 -16.76 4.97 -7.59
N LEU A 47 -16.32 5.47 -6.43
CA LEU A 47 -17.13 6.17 -5.44
C LEU A 47 -16.96 7.70 -5.51
N ASP A 48 -16.26 8.21 -6.52
CA ASP A 48 -15.91 9.63 -6.69
C ASP A 48 -15.14 10.23 -5.49
N ALA A 49 -14.42 9.38 -4.77
CA ALA A 49 -13.57 9.80 -3.66
C ALA A 49 -12.21 10.27 -4.19
N SER A 50 -11.80 11.46 -3.78
CA SER A 50 -10.50 12.03 -4.15
C SER A 50 -9.33 11.43 -3.33
N TYR A 51 -9.62 10.78 -2.19
CA TYR A 51 -8.62 10.25 -1.27
C TYR A 51 -8.95 8.88 -0.66
N VAL A 52 -7.91 8.11 -0.35
CA VAL A 52 -7.87 6.85 0.40
C VAL A 52 -6.91 7.01 1.58
N ALA A 53 -7.45 7.12 2.79
CA ALA A 53 -6.64 7.10 4.00
C ALA A 53 -6.43 5.66 4.48
N THR A 54 -5.29 5.39 5.12
CA THR A 54 -5.00 4.11 5.77
C THR A 54 -4.39 4.36 7.14
N GLY A 55 -4.53 3.41 8.06
CA GLY A 55 -3.97 3.51 9.40
C GLY A 55 -2.47 3.23 9.49
N HIS A 56 -1.71 3.31 8.39
CA HIS A 56 -0.28 3.10 8.48
C HIS A 56 0.39 4.21 9.30
N TYR A 57 1.60 3.96 9.80
CA TYR A 57 2.45 4.97 10.44
C TYR A 57 3.70 5.23 9.60
N ALA A 58 3.62 6.24 8.77
CA ALA A 58 4.59 6.70 7.77
C ALA A 58 4.15 8.12 7.38
N ARG A 59 4.75 8.75 6.37
CA ARG A 59 4.31 10.06 5.90
C ARG A 59 4.42 10.14 4.38
N ILE A 60 3.56 10.95 3.78
CA ILE A 60 3.66 11.30 2.36
C ILE A 60 3.80 12.81 2.27
N GLU A 61 4.84 13.24 1.58
CA GLU A 61 5.19 14.64 1.38
C GLU A 61 5.21 14.96 -0.11
N ARG A 62 4.87 16.20 -0.47
CA ARG A 62 4.97 16.66 -1.85
C ARG A 62 6.41 17.11 -2.10
N GLY A 63 7.15 16.32 -2.88
CA GLY A 63 8.44 16.72 -3.43
C GLY A 63 8.27 17.65 -4.64
N LEU A 64 9.37 17.99 -5.29
CA LEU A 64 9.37 18.91 -6.44
C LEU A 64 8.54 18.36 -7.62
N ASP A 65 8.74 17.09 -7.97
CA ASP A 65 8.13 16.48 -9.16
C ASP A 65 7.16 15.32 -8.86
N ARG A 66 7.12 14.86 -7.60
CA ARG A 66 6.30 13.71 -7.19
C ARG A 66 5.97 13.73 -5.70
N LEU A 67 5.00 12.91 -5.31
CA LEU A 67 4.80 12.54 -3.91
C LEU A 67 5.93 11.60 -3.46
N GLU A 68 6.43 11.82 -2.25
CA GLU A 68 7.49 11.04 -1.64
C GLU A 68 6.99 10.33 -0.38
N LEU A 69 7.29 9.04 -0.28
CA LEU A 69 7.12 8.29 0.96
C LEU A 69 8.25 8.64 1.92
N LYS A 70 7.90 9.03 3.14
CA LYS A 70 8.82 9.30 4.25
C LYS A 70 8.51 8.37 5.42
N LYS A 71 9.51 8.15 6.26
CA LYS A 71 9.34 7.46 7.54
C LYS A 71 8.37 8.20 8.46
N GLY A 72 7.72 7.44 9.34
CA GLY A 72 7.03 7.97 10.52
C GLY A 72 7.97 8.83 11.38
N ILE A 73 7.40 9.64 12.27
CA ILE A 73 8.22 10.48 13.17
C ILE A 73 8.90 9.60 14.23
N ASP A 74 8.13 8.69 14.82
CA ASP A 74 8.61 7.64 15.71
C ASP A 74 9.12 6.44 14.90
N ASP A 75 10.44 6.29 14.81
CA ASP A 75 11.09 5.18 14.09
C ASP A 75 10.66 3.80 14.61
N SER A 76 10.29 3.66 15.88
CA SER A 76 9.85 2.37 16.46
C SER A 76 8.50 1.90 15.92
N LYS A 77 7.72 2.83 15.35
CA LYS A 77 6.40 2.58 14.78
C LYS A 77 6.40 2.67 13.27
N ASP A 78 7.53 2.99 12.63
CA ASP A 78 7.58 3.22 11.19
C ASP A 78 7.14 1.99 10.39
N GLN A 79 6.23 2.23 9.45
CA GLN A 79 5.70 1.26 8.52
C GLN A 79 6.00 1.64 7.07
N SER A 80 6.88 2.61 6.83
CA SER A 80 7.26 3.01 5.47
C SER A 80 7.86 1.84 4.67
N TYR A 81 8.54 0.91 5.34
CA TYR A 81 9.13 -0.27 4.70
C TYR A 81 8.10 -1.09 3.91
N VAL A 82 6.94 -1.41 4.51
CA VAL A 82 5.92 -2.22 3.81
C VAL A 82 5.19 -1.44 2.71
N LEU A 83 5.42 -0.14 2.62
CA LEU A 83 4.85 0.76 1.62
C LEU A 83 5.87 1.13 0.52
N PHE A 84 7.06 0.54 0.48
CA PHE A 84 8.15 0.98 -0.42
C PHE A 84 7.82 1.00 -1.92
N ARG A 85 6.80 0.24 -2.36
CA ARG A 85 6.32 0.26 -3.76
C ARG A 85 5.50 1.51 -4.12
N TYR A 86 5.12 2.30 -3.12
CA TYR A 86 4.39 3.55 -3.28
C TYR A 86 5.12 4.50 -4.24
N GLY A 87 4.41 5.00 -5.26
CA GLY A 87 4.94 5.98 -6.21
C GLY A 87 5.90 5.41 -7.26
N THR A 88 6.10 4.09 -7.33
CA THR A 88 6.82 3.47 -8.45
C THR A 88 5.96 3.48 -9.71
N LYS A 89 6.54 3.57 -10.92
CA LYS A 89 5.81 3.66 -12.23
C LYS A 89 4.75 2.57 -12.46
N ARG A 90 4.79 1.46 -11.71
CA ARG A 90 3.80 0.38 -11.75
C ARG A 90 2.51 0.69 -10.94
N SER A 91 2.53 1.78 -10.17
CA SER A 91 1.43 2.29 -9.34
C SER A 91 0.79 3.59 -9.88
N GLN A 92 1.06 3.97 -11.13
CA GLN A 92 0.59 5.22 -11.76
C GLN A 92 -0.93 5.25 -12.01
N PRO A 93 -1.62 6.41 -12.18
CA PRO A 93 -1.23 7.82 -11.95
C PRO A 93 -1.98 8.57 -10.82
N TYR A 94 -3.07 8.06 -10.25
CA TYR A 94 -4.07 8.91 -9.57
C TYR A 94 -4.12 8.71 -8.06
N ILE A 95 -3.01 9.02 -7.42
CA ILE A 95 -2.95 8.99 -5.97
C ILE A 95 -2.41 10.34 -5.48
N ASP A 96 -3.21 11.39 -5.65
CA ASP A 96 -3.28 12.41 -4.58
C ASP A 96 -3.87 11.79 -3.30
N ALA A 97 -4.37 10.55 -3.41
CA ALA A 97 -5.25 9.92 -2.47
C ALA A 97 -4.69 9.58 -1.08
N TYR A 98 -3.40 9.72 -0.79
CA TYR A 98 -2.91 9.54 0.58
C TYR A 98 -2.54 10.88 1.22
N ARG A 99 -3.55 11.60 1.71
CA ARG A 99 -3.35 12.52 2.84
C ARG A 99 -3.85 11.82 4.09
N TRP A 100 -3.00 11.81 5.12
CA TRP A 100 -3.15 11.13 6.41
C TRP A 100 -2.63 9.71 6.45
N ILE A 101 -1.31 9.65 6.55
CA ILE A 101 -0.64 8.71 7.40
C ILE A 101 -0.37 9.46 8.72
N TYR A 102 -0.75 8.89 9.86
CA TYR A 102 -0.97 9.59 11.14
C TYR A 102 0.17 10.55 11.56
N LYS A 103 -0.17 11.82 11.87
CA LYS A 103 0.70 12.74 12.63
C LYS A 103 0.46 12.54 14.13
N LYS A 104 1.30 11.75 14.80
CA LYS A 104 1.68 11.98 16.19
C LYS A 104 3.16 11.68 16.32
#